data_AF-A0AAD7EE68-F1
#
_entry.id   AF-A0AAD7EE68-F1
#
_cell.length_a   1.000
_cell.length_b   1.000
_cell.length_c   1.000
_cell.angle_alpha   90.00
_cell.angle_beta   90.00
_cell.angle_gamma   90.00
#
_symmetry.space_group_name_H-M   'P 1'
#
loop_
_entity.id
_entity.type
_entity.pdbx_description
1 polymer ?
#
loop_
_entity_poly.entity_id
_entity_poly.type
_entity_poly.pdbx_seq_one_letter_code
_entity_poly.pdbx_strand_id
1 'polypeptide(L)'
;MLFLTTLLLFALSALAARYPSFGTLQTTTSSGVMNVVINNTFSSINLFDLHVQSDLANLIETLQAPDTDVRVVIFSSGNPDFFIGHIDVDYFLPGYESPLPAFDPGLPNVTFPVALLWNITQLPQATIAVIEGRTRGIGNEFLMSLDMRFATTAPSVLLAQLETSFGLNPGAGGALYLAPLIGRGRTFEYVLASKDIDAATAAEYGWINRAFPTHTALIDYVQTLAARIALFPAAGIAGTKRGINAVSRPPLDVIIRDAQDVIGVLAQTPETQAFTQKFVKATDNQSAVELELNYGEELVRLFQ
;
A
#
# COMPACT_ATOMS: atom_id res chain seq x y z
N MET A 1 18.19 -14.78 -48.02
CA MET A 1 16.81 -15.25 -47.81
C MET A 1 16.49 -15.02 -46.34
N LEU A 2 15.79 -13.92 -46.08
CA LEU A 2 15.36 -13.44 -44.78
C LEU A 2 13.90 -13.88 -44.54
N PHE A 3 13.50 -13.90 -43.26
CA PHE A 3 12.14 -13.96 -42.71
C PHE A 3 11.38 -15.30 -42.76
N LEU A 4 11.12 -15.88 -41.58
CA LEU A 4 9.76 -15.94 -41.01
C LEU A 4 9.82 -16.38 -39.52
N THR A 5 10.07 -15.42 -38.63
CA THR A 5 9.64 -15.48 -37.23
C THR A 5 8.43 -14.57 -37.11
N THR A 6 7.23 -15.15 -37.03
CA THR A 6 5.98 -14.40 -36.90
C THR A 6 5.29 -14.80 -35.61
N LEU A 7 5.46 -13.94 -34.60
CA LEU A 7 4.38 -13.35 -33.79
C LEU A 7 3.30 -14.34 -33.30
N LEU A 8 3.52 -14.96 -32.13
CA LEU A 8 2.43 -15.50 -31.33
C LEU A 8 1.80 -14.31 -30.58
N LEU A 9 0.73 -13.76 -31.17
CA LEU A 9 -0.07 -12.70 -30.55
C LEU A 9 -0.78 -13.22 -29.30
N PHE A 10 -0.76 -12.37 -28.27
CA PHE A 10 -1.56 -12.39 -27.06
C PHE A 10 -3.01 -12.85 -27.28
N ALA A 11 -3.43 -13.86 -26.52
CA ALA A 11 -4.83 -14.07 -26.17
C ALA A 11 -5.03 -13.56 -24.74
N LEU A 12 -5.32 -12.26 -24.58
CA LEU A 12 -5.95 -11.74 -23.37
C LEU A 12 -7.45 -11.76 -23.61
N SER A 13 -8.17 -12.54 -22.80
CA SER A 13 -9.59 -12.31 -22.55
C SER A 13 -9.74 -10.91 -21.96
N ALA A 14 -10.24 -9.96 -22.76
CA ALA A 14 -10.59 -8.65 -22.26
C ALA A 14 -11.87 -8.78 -21.42
N LEU A 15 -11.72 -9.07 -20.13
CA LEU A 15 -12.77 -8.68 -19.19
C LEU A 15 -12.83 -7.15 -19.25
N ALA A 16 -14.02 -6.59 -19.52
CA ALA A 16 -14.19 -5.15 -19.43
C ALA A 16 -13.83 -4.71 -18.01
N ALA A 17 -12.92 -3.74 -17.87
CA ALA A 17 -12.54 -3.20 -16.58
C ALA A 17 -13.79 -2.66 -15.86
N ARG A 18 -13.97 -3.08 -14.60
CA ARG A 18 -15.13 -2.69 -13.80
C ARG A 18 -15.08 -1.22 -13.39
N TYR A 19 -13.86 -0.70 -13.21
CA TYR A 19 -13.61 0.67 -12.81
C TYR A 19 -12.86 1.43 -13.93
N PRO A 20 -12.95 2.77 -13.98
CA PRO A 20 -12.17 3.57 -14.92
C PRO A 20 -10.66 3.27 -14.81
N SER A 21 -9.91 3.37 -15.92
CA SER A 21 -8.45 3.25 -15.87
C SER A 21 -7.79 4.61 -16.05
N PHE A 22 -6.75 4.87 -15.24
CA PHE A 22 -6.04 6.13 -15.19
C PHE A 22 -4.56 6.02 -15.56
N GLY A 23 -4.03 4.80 -15.68
CA GLY A 23 -2.64 4.57 -16.09
C GLY A 23 -1.62 4.80 -14.98
N THR A 24 -2.06 4.78 -13.72
CA THR A 24 -1.21 4.94 -12.53
C THR A 24 -0.44 3.66 -12.17
N LEU A 25 -0.84 2.51 -12.70
CA LEU A 25 -0.14 1.23 -12.54
C LEU A 25 0.45 0.75 -13.86
N GLN A 26 1.78 0.67 -13.92
CA GLN A 26 2.49 0.11 -15.07
C GLN A 26 2.87 -1.33 -14.77
N THR A 27 2.46 -2.27 -15.63
CA THR A 27 2.68 -3.70 -15.39
C THR A 27 3.57 -4.33 -16.46
N THR A 28 4.45 -5.24 -16.02
CA THR A 28 5.18 -6.15 -16.91
C THR A 28 5.13 -7.55 -16.33
N THR A 29 4.84 -8.55 -17.16
CA THR A 29 4.75 -9.95 -16.72
C THR A 29 5.74 -10.80 -17.50
N SER A 30 6.53 -11.59 -16.79
CA SER A 30 7.43 -12.57 -17.38
C SER A 30 7.63 -13.73 -16.43
N SER A 31 7.59 -14.96 -16.97
CA SER A 31 7.92 -16.18 -16.23
C SER A 31 7.17 -16.33 -14.89
N GLY A 32 5.87 -15.98 -14.88
CA GLY A 32 5.02 -16.05 -13.68
C GLY A 32 5.27 -14.95 -12.64
N VAL A 33 6.11 -13.95 -12.94
CA VAL A 33 6.34 -12.77 -12.09
C VAL A 33 5.76 -11.54 -12.77
N MET A 34 4.88 -10.83 -12.07
CA MET A 34 4.34 -9.54 -12.50
C MET A 34 5.01 -8.43 -11.69
N ASN A 35 5.68 -7.50 -12.36
CA ASN A 35 6.13 -6.25 -11.76
C ASN A 35 5.03 -5.20 -11.95
N VAL A 36 4.71 -4.49 -10.87
CA VAL A 36 3.73 -3.41 -10.82
C VAL A 36 4.45 -2.17 -10.30
N VAL A 37 4.58 -1.16 -11.15
CA VAL A 37 5.14 0.15 -10.78
C VAL A 37 3.97 1.10 -10.53
N ILE A 38 3.83 1.55 -9.28
CA ILE A 38 2.87 2.59 -8.89
C ILE A 38 3.49 3.93 -9.27
N ASN A 39 2.93 4.59 -10.28
CA ASN A 39 3.38 5.87 -10.78
C ASN A 39 2.18 6.80 -10.98
N ASN A 40 1.70 7.37 -9.88
CA ASN A 40 0.61 8.33 -9.89
C ASN A 40 1.12 9.70 -10.37
N THR A 41 0.99 9.98 -11.66
CA THR A 41 1.38 11.28 -12.23
C THR A 41 0.43 12.43 -11.86
N PHE A 42 -0.70 12.14 -11.19
CA PHE A 42 -1.63 13.14 -10.67
C PHE A 42 -1.18 13.69 -9.32
N SER A 43 -0.16 13.10 -8.68
CA SER A 43 0.30 13.47 -7.35
C SER A 43 1.83 13.52 -7.25
N SER A 44 2.36 14.57 -6.62
CA SER A 44 3.82 14.69 -6.44
C SER A 44 4.39 13.75 -5.37
N ILE A 45 3.53 13.19 -4.52
CA ILE A 45 3.91 12.27 -3.42
C ILE A 45 3.34 10.86 -3.61
N ASN A 46 2.89 10.53 -4.81
CA ASN A 46 2.28 9.23 -5.13
C ASN A 46 1.09 8.90 -4.22
N LEU A 47 0.17 9.86 -4.02
CA LEU A 47 -1.02 9.68 -3.17
C LEU A 47 -1.80 8.41 -3.53
N PHE A 48 -2.36 7.77 -2.51
CA PHE A 48 -3.35 6.69 -2.65
C PHE A 48 -4.74 7.29 -2.90
N ASP A 49 -4.88 7.96 -4.03
CA ASP A 49 -6.10 8.66 -4.45
C ASP A 49 -7.02 7.77 -5.30
N LEU A 50 -8.01 8.37 -5.94
CA LEU A 50 -9.02 7.66 -6.71
C LEU A 50 -8.40 6.99 -7.94
N HIS A 51 -7.34 7.57 -8.50
CA HIS A 51 -6.68 7.09 -9.71
C HIS A 51 -5.97 5.78 -9.41
N VAL A 52 -5.16 5.76 -8.34
CA VAL A 52 -4.47 4.57 -7.86
C VAL A 52 -5.46 3.51 -7.39
N GLN A 53 -6.48 3.89 -6.63
CA GLN A 53 -7.49 2.96 -6.12
C GLN A 53 -8.27 2.27 -7.25
N SER A 54 -8.63 3.02 -8.29
CA SER A 54 -9.37 2.49 -9.44
C SER A 54 -8.53 1.50 -10.28
N ASP A 55 -7.29 1.86 -10.60
CA ASP A 55 -6.39 0.95 -11.32
C ASP A 55 -6.03 -0.28 -10.48
N LEU A 56 -5.85 -0.12 -9.16
CA LEU A 56 -5.59 -1.21 -8.24
C LEU A 56 -6.78 -2.17 -8.12
N ALA A 57 -8.01 -1.67 -8.11
CA ALA A 57 -9.22 -2.50 -8.12
C ALA A 57 -9.26 -3.41 -9.35
N ASN A 58 -9.01 -2.85 -10.53
CA ASN A 58 -8.95 -3.62 -11.78
C ASN A 58 -7.80 -4.65 -11.79
N LEU A 59 -6.64 -4.28 -11.23
CA LEU A 59 -5.49 -5.20 -11.09
C LEU A 59 -5.83 -6.37 -10.16
N ILE A 60 -6.45 -6.11 -9.01
CA ILE A 60 -6.86 -7.15 -8.06
C ILE A 60 -7.85 -8.13 -8.72
N GLU A 61 -8.86 -7.63 -9.44
CA GLU A 61 -9.80 -8.49 -10.16
C GLU A 61 -9.08 -9.37 -11.19
N THR A 62 -8.11 -8.81 -11.92
CA THR A 62 -7.28 -9.54 -12.89
C THR A 62 -6.46 -10.64 -12.20
N LEU A 63 -5.86 -10.35 -11.04
CA LEU A 63 -5.04 -11.31 -10.29
C LEU A 63 -5.89 -12.38 -9.58
N GLN A 64 -7.16 -12.12 -9.31
CA GLN A 64 -8.09 -13.10 -8.73
C GLN A 64 -8.64 -14.08 -9.78
N ALA A 65 -8.46 -13.80 -11.07
CA ALA A 65 -8.93 -14.68 -12.14
C ALA A 65 -8.31 -16.09 -12.03
N PRO A 66 -9.12 -17.16 -12.13
CA PRO A 66 -8.67 -18.54 -11.88
C PRO A 66 -7.64 -19.05 -12.91
N ASP A 67 -7.56 -18.41 -14.07
CA ASP A 67 -6.69 -18.76 -15.21
C ASP A 67 -5.38 -17.95 -15.27
N THR A 68 -5.08 -17.14 -14.24
CA THR A 68 -3.83 -16.37 -14.18
C THR A 68 -2.58 -17.27 -14.09
N ASP A 69 -1.59 -16.99 -14.92
CA ASP A 69 -0.27 -17.62 -14.89
C ASP A 69 0.70 -16.95 -13.90
N VAL A 70 0.28 -15.82 -13.30
CA VAL A 70 1.06 -15.08 -12.30
C VAL A 70 1.15 -15.90 -11.00
N ARG A 71 2.33 -15.91 -10.42
CA ARG A 71 2.68 -16.59 -9.16
C ARG A 71 3.17 -15.59 -8.11
N VAL A 72 3.83 -14.53 -8.57
CA VAL A 72 4.41 -13.47 -7.73
C VAL A 72 4.06 -12.12 -8.31
N VAL A 73 3.68 -11.18 -7.45
CA VAL A 73 3.47 -9.78 -7.78
C VAL A 73 4.46 -8.94 -6.98
N ILE A 74 5.25 -8.13 -7.68
CA ILE A 74 6.23 -7.22 -7.07
C ILE A 74 5.71 -5.79 -7.26
N PHE A 75 5.45 -5.10 -6.16
CA PHE A 75 5.08 -3.69 -6.15
C PHE A 75 6.30 -2.81 -5.90
N SER A 76 6.45 -1.76 -6.70
CA SER A 76 7.49 -0.74 -6.60
C SER A 76 6.87 0.63 -6.92
N SER A 77 7.61 1.71 -6.66
CA SER A 77 7.17 3.07 -6.99
C SER A 77 7.96 3.64 -8.16
N GLY A 78 7.28 4.37 -9.04
CA GLY A 78 7.90 5.20 -10.07
C GLY A 78 8.28 6.59 -9.58
N ASN A 79 7.85 6.97 -8.37
CA ASN A 79 8.19 8.24 -7.75
C ASN A 79 9.54 8.10 -6.98
N PRO A 80 10.48 9.05 -7.15
CA PRO A 80 11.82 8.95 -6.58
C PRO A 80 11.88 9.13 -5.05
N ASP A 81 10.88 9.79 -4.45
CA ASP A 81 10.89 10.17 -3.04
C ASP A 81 9.86 9.43 -2.18
N PHE A 82 8.80 8.93 -2.81
CA PHE A 82 7.64 8.33 -2.15
C PHE A 82 7.32 6.96 -2.74
N PHE A 83 7.09 5.97 -1.88
CA PHE A 83 6.39 4.76 -2.29
C PHE A 83 4.90 5.05 -2.44
N ILE A 84 4.23 5.43 -1.35
CA ILE A 84 2.87 5.98 -1.32
C ILE A 84 2.86 6.99 -0.17
N GLY A 85 2.68 8.28 -0.44
CA GLY A 85 2.72 9.32 0.60
C GLY A 85 1.74 9.05 1.74
N HIS A 86 0.46 9.09 1.43
CA HIS A 86 -0.66 8.72 2.30
C HIS A 86 -1.95 8.64 1.46
N ILE A 87 -3.10 8.47 2.10
CA ILE A 87 -4.41 8.59 1.44
C ILE A 87 -4.63 10.03 1.00
N ASP A 88 -5.39 10.26 -0.06
CA ASP A 88 -5.86 11.60 -0.39
C ASP A 88 -6.68 12.18 0.79
N VAL A 89 -6.14 13.20 1.46
CA VAL A 89 -6.73 13.78 2.68
C VAL A 89 -7.94 14.66 2.34
N ASP A 90 -8.10 15.06 1.08
CA ASP A 90 -9.29 15.80 0.65
C ASP A 90 -10.56 14.97 0.84
N TYR A 91 -10.47 13.64 0.93
CA TYR A 91 -11.59 12.75 1.26
C TYR A 91 -12.19 13.02 2.64
N PHE A 92 -11.42 13.62 3.53
CA PHE A 92 -11.83 13.93 4.89
C PHE A 92 -12.43 15.33 5.00
N LEU A 93 -12.42 16.12 3.93
CA LEU A 93 -12.99 17.46 3.91
C LEU A 93 -14.51 17.42 3.66
N PRO A 94 -15.28 18.32 4.31
CA PRO A 94 -16.72 18.41 4.08
C PRO A 94 -17.06 18.68 2.61
N GLY A 95 -18.01 17.92 2.07
CA GLY A 95 -18.52 18.11 0.71
C GLY A 95 -17.65 17.49 -0.40
N TYR A 96 -16.61 16.73 -0.05
CA TYR A 96 -15.88 15.92 -1.02
C TYR A 96 -16.79 14.82 -1.59
N GLU A 97 -16.87 14.72 -2.92
CA GLU A 97 -17.59 13.66 -3.62
C GLU A 97 -16.59 12.82 -4.42
N SER A 98 -16.42 11.55 -4.04
CA SER A 98 -15.60 10.61 -4.80
C SER A 98 -16.41 9.99 -5.94
N PRO A 99 -15.85 9.85 -7.14
CA PRO A 99 -16.48 9.06 -8.21
C PRO A 99 -16.42 7.55 -7.92
N LEU A 100 -15.62 7.11 -6.94
CA LEU A 100 -15.58 5.73 -6.48
C LEU A 100 -16.65 5.50 -5.40
N PRO A 101 -17.15 4.26 -5.26
CA PRO A 101 -18.06 3.92 -4.17
C PRO A 101 -17.46 4.27 -2.80
N ALA A 102 -18.26 4.80 -1.87
CA ALA A 102 -17.81 5.02 -0.50
C ALA A 102 -17.47 3.68 0.20
N PHE A 103 -18.22 2.63 -0.12
CA PHE A 103 -18.06 1.27 0.40
C PHE A 103 -17.89 0.27 -0.74
N ASP A 104 -17.16 -0.81 -0.48
CA ASP A 104 -16.95 -1.85 -1.47
C ASP A 104 -18.25 -2.64 -1.74
N PRO A 105 -18.62 -2.88 -3.02
CA PRO A 105 -19.84 -3.63 -3.35
C PRO A 105 -19.80 -5.11 -2.95
N GLY A 106 -18.62 -5.72 -2.85
CA GLY A 106 -18.41 -7.12 -2.46
C GLY A 106 -18.23 -7.32 -0.95
N LEU A 107 -17.83 -6.27 -0.22
CA LEU A 107 -17.68 -6.23 1.23
C LEU A 107 -18.51 -5.07 1.80
N PRO A 108 -19.85 -5.22 1.89
CA PRO A 108 -20.71 -4.16 2.38
C PRO A 108 -20.29 -3.77 3.81
N ASN A 109 -20.24 -2.47 4.09
CA ASN A 109 -19.76 -1.82 5.31
C ASN A 109 -18.23 -1.63 5.44
N VAL A 110 -17.45 -2.02 4.43
CA VAL A 110 -16.00 -1.72 4.37
C VAL A 110 -15.79 -0.57 3.41
N THR A 111 -15.08 0.48 3.83
CA THR A 111 -14.77 1.58 2.91
C THR A 111 -13.95 1.05 1.74
N PHE A 112 -14.16 1.63 0.56
CA PHE A 112 -13.51 1.17 -0.67
C PHE A 112 -11.97 1.02 -0.54
N PRO A 113 -11.20 2.01 -0.04
CA PRO A 113 -9.75 1.85 0.13
C PRO A 113 -9.37 0.70 1.10
N VAL A 114 -10.11 0.52 2.19
CA VAL A 114 -9.85 -0.56 3.16
C VAL A 114 -10.14 -1.93 2.56
N ALA A 115 -11.19 -2.04 1.75
CA ALA A 115 -11.54 -3.28 1.06
C ALA A 115 -10.48 -3.67 0.02
N LEU A 116 -9.89 -2.71 -0.70
CA LEU A 116 -8.78 -2.98 -1.65
C LEU A 116 -7.60 -3.64 -0.93
N LEU A 117 -7.20 -3.06 0.20
CA LEU A 117 -6.12 -3.54 1.05
C LEU A 117 -6.42 -4.94 1.59
N TRP A 118 -7.65 -5.18 2.03
CA TRP A 118 -8.11 -6.51 2.43
C TRP A 118 -8.04 -7.50 1.27
N ASN A 119 -8.51 -7.12 0.07
CA ASN A 119 -8.52 -7.99 -1.09
C ASN A 119 -7.11 -8.37 -1.57
N ILE A 120 -6.11 -7.49 -1.39
CA ILE A 120 -4.69 -7.82 -1.61
C ILE A 120 -4.26 -9.00 -0.73
N THR A 121 -4.65 -9.00 0.55
CA THR A 121 -4.33 -10.12 1.45
C THR A 121 -5.01 -11.43 1.05
N GLN A 122 -5.99 -11.39 0.15
CA GLN A 122 -6.71 -12.54 -0.40
C GLN A 122 -6.16 -13.03 -1.74
N LEU A 123 -5.21 -12.32 -2.34
CA LEU A 123 -4.59 -12.74 -3.59
C LEU A 123 -3.92 -14.11 -3.45
N PRO A 124 -4.12 -15.05 -4.40
CA PRO A 124 -3.48 -16.36 -4.37
C PRO A 124 -1.97 -16.30 -4.67
N GLN A 125 -1.48 -15.20 -5.25
CA GLN A 125 -0.07 -14.95 -5.53
C GLN A 125 0.69 -14.51 -4.28
N ALA A 126 2.00 -14.77 -4.28
CA ALA A 126 2.90 -14.11 -3.34
C ALA A 126 3.05 -12.63 -3.70
N THR A 127 2.98 -11.74 -2.72
CA THR A 127 3.09 -10.29 -2.93
C THR A 127 4.32 -9.71 -2.23
N ILE A 128 5.11 -8.93 -2.96
CA ILE A 128 6.39 -8.38 -2.47
C ILE A 128 6.40 -6.87 -2.72
N ALA A 129 6.85 -6.08 -1.74
CA ALA A 129 7.18 -4.68 -1.94
C ALA A 129 8.70 -4.45 -2.04
N VAL A 130 9.07 -3.58 -2.99
CA VAL A 130 10.38 -2.96 -3.14
C VAL A 130 10.25 -1.49 -2.75
N ILE A 131 10.82 -1.11 -1.61
CA ILE A 131 10.61 0.19 -0.97
C ILE A 131 11.87 1.04 -1.09
N GLU A 132 11.77 2.15 -1.81
CA GLU A 132 12.89 3.09 -2.04
C GLU A 132 12.53 4.55 -1.72
N GLY A 133 11.32 4.77 -1.21
CA GLY A 133 10.84 6.08 -0.79
C GLY A 133 9.91 5.99 0.41
N ARG A 134 9.44 7.16 0.84
CA ARG A 134 8.59 7.36 2.03
C ARG A 134 7.24 6.70 1.86
N THR A 135 6.71 6.16 2.96
CA THR A 135 5.40 5.49 2.94
C THR A 135 4.70 5.65 4.28
N ARG A 136 3.52 6.28 4.29
CA ARG A 136 2.84 6.60 5.55
C ARG A 136 1.35 6.34 5.48
N GLY A 137 0.74 6.20 6.66
CA GLY A 137 -0.69 5.89 6.82
C GLY A 137 -1.09 4.70 5.94
N ILE A 138 -2.10 4.89 5.09
CA ILE A 138 -2.56 3.83 4.17
C ILE A 138 -1.46 3.28 3.24
N GLY A 139 -0.41 4.06 2.93
CA GLY A 139 0.74 3.57 2.19
C GLY A 139 1.52 2.50 2.97
N ASN A 140 1.70 2.70 4.27
CA ASN A 140 2.28 1.70 5.14
C ASN A 140 1.31 0.53 5.40
N GLU A 141 0.01 0.78 5.48
CA GLU A 141 -1.01 -0.28 5.53
C GLU A 141 -1.01 -1.13 4.25
N PHE A 142 -0.78 -0.52 3.09
CA PHE A 142 -0.58 -1.23 1.82
C PHE A 142 0.60 -2.18 1.92
N LEU A 143 1.74 -1.72 2.41
CA LEU A 143 2.91 -2.58 2.59
C LEU A 143 2.64 -3.76 3.55
N MET A 144 1.88 -3.53 4.62
CA MET A 144 1.53 -4.58 5.58
C MET A 144 0.45 -5.54 5.08
N SER A 145 -0.33 -5.15 4.07
CA SER A 145 -1.24 -6.06 3.35
C SER A 145 -0.50 -7.02 2.42
N LEU A 146 0.78 -6.75 2.12
CA LEU A 146 1.62 -7.63 1.30
C LEU A 146 2.32 -8.71 2.16
N ASP A 147 2.73 -9.80 1.51
CA ASP A 147 3.39 -10.91 2.20
C ASP A 147 4.81 -10.56 2.64
N MET A 148 5.55 -9.78 1.83
CA MET A 148 6.96 -9.46 2.06
C MET A 148 7.30 -8.00 1.71
N ARG A 149 8.17 -7.38 2.51
CA ARG A 149 8.61 -5.99 2.38
C ARG A 149 10.13 -5.93 2.42
N PHE A 150 10.74 -5.39 1.38
CA PHE A 150 12.18 -5.19 1.29
C PHE A 150 12.48 -3.75 0.90
N ALA A 151 13.49 -3.16 1.52
CA ALA A 151 13.76 -1.73 1.36
C ALA A 151 15.24 -1.43 1.15
N THR A 152 15.56 -0.28 0.56
CA THR A 152 16.92 0.26 0.65
C THR A 152 17.13 0.98 1.98
N THR A 153 18.38 1.10 2.43
CA THR A 153 18.75 1.93 3.59
C THR A 153 18.96 3.40 3.21
N ALA A 154 18.39 3.86 2.09
CA ALA A 154 18.48 5.25 1.70
C ALA A 154 17.77 6.14 2.75
N PRO A 155 18.28 7.34 3.08
CA PRO A 155 17.65 8.22 4.05
C PRO A 155 16.21 8.64 3.69
N SER A 156 15.85 8.57 2.41
CA SER A 156 14.48 8.79 1.93
C SER A 156 13.51 7.67 2.30
N VAL A 157 13.97 6.51 2.75
CA VAL A 157 13.10 5.40 3.13
C VAL A 157 12.68 5.56 4.58
N LEU A 158 11.49 6.14 4.75
CA LEU A 158 10.83 6.35 6.03
C LEU A 158 9.44 5.70 6.01
N LEU A 159 9.11 4.96 7.07
CA LEU A 159 7.79 4.36 7.25
C LEU A 159 7.10 4.99 8.46
N ALA A 160 5.78 5.19 8.40
CA ALA A 160 5.01 5.63 9.57
C ALA A 160 3.54 5.20 9.51
N GLN A 161 2.92 5.17 10.69
CA GLN A 161 1.49 5.38 10.83
C GLN A 161 1.30 6.80 11.34
N LEU A 162 0.51 7.61 10.64
CA LEU A 162 0.42 9.05 10.89
C LEU A 162 -0.92 9.45 11.53
N GLU A 163 -1.92 8.57 11.48
CA GLU A 163 -3.33 8.81 11.76
C GLU A 163 -3.57 9.39 13.15
N THR A 164 -2.80 8.99 14.16
CA THR A 164 -3.00 9.48 15.53
C THR A 164 -2.78 10.98 15.65
N SER A 165 -1.93 11.59 14.82
CA SER A 165 -1.77 13.05 14.81
C SER A 165 -2.99 13.76 14.23
N PHE A 166 -3.78 13.11 13.39
CA PHE A 166 -5.08 13.61 12.93
C PHE A 166 -6.19 13.37 13.96
N GLY A 167 -5.87 12.77 15.11
CA GLY A 167 -6.87 12.29 16.08
C GLY A 167 -7.59 11.03 15.63
N LEU A 168 -7.02 10.30 14.66
CA LEU A 168 -7.60 9.09 14.06
C LEU A 168 -6.84 7.83 14.49
N ASN A 169 -7.50 6.69 14.45
CA ASN A 169 -6.82 5.39 14.44
C ASN A 169 -6.44 4.98 13.00
N PRO A 170 -5.41 4.13 12.80
CA PRO A 170 -5.17 3.49 11.52
C PRO A 170 -6.38 2.65 11.09
N GLY A 171 -6.96 2.95 9.93
CA GLY A 171 -8.27 2.44 9.52
C GLY A 171 -8.24 1.21 8.62
N ALA A 172 -7.12 0.90 7.97
CA ALA A 172 -6.96 -0.26 7.08
C ALA A 172 -6.15 -1.41 7.72
N GLY A 173 -6.11 -1.45 9.05
CA GLY A 173 -5.45 -2.49 9.84
C GLY A 173 -4.01 -2.15 10.26
N GLY A 174 -3.58 -0.90 10.10
CA GLY A 174 -2.21 -0.46 10.33
C GLY A 174 -1.59 -0.90 11.65
N ALA A 175 -2.19 -0.47 12.76
CA ALA A 175 -1.74 -0.88 14.09
C ALA A 175 -1.92 -2.39 14.35
N LEU A 176 -2.96 -2.98 13.76
CA LEU A 176 -3.33 -4.38 13.98
C LEU A 176 -2.33 -5.36 13.34
N TYR A 177 -1.84 -5.06 12.13
CA TYR A 177 -0.76 -5.81 11.48
C TYR A 177 0.58 -5.54 12.14
N LEU A 178 0.82 -4.31 12.60
CA LEU A 178 2.12 -3.91 13.13
C LEU A 178 2.41 -4.52 14.50
N ALA A 179 1.41 -4.61 15.37
CA ALA A 179 1.54 -5.18 16.73
C ALA A 179 2.19 -6.57 16.79
N PRO A 180 1.76 -7.57 16.01
CA PRO A 180 2.41 -8.89 16.00
C PRO A 180 3.78 -8.89 15.29
N LEU A 181 4.09 -7.90 14.45
CA LEU A 181 5.37 -7.80 13.75
C LEU A 181 6.50 -7.25 14.64
N ILE A 182 6.25 -6.11 15.30
CA ILE A 182 7.28 -5.40 16.09
C ILE A 182 7.06 -5.48 17.60
N GLY A 183 5.95 -6.06 18.04
CA GLY A 183 5.56 -6.15 19.44
C GLY A 183 4.86 -4.90 19.97
N ARG A 184 3.96 -5.13 20.94
CA ARG A 184 3.03 -4.13 21.50
C ARG A 184 3.68 -2.80 21.90
N GLY A 185 4.82 -2.84 22.61
CA GLY A 185 5.47 -1.63 23.12
C GLY A 185 5.94 -0.70 22.01
N ARG A 186 6.63 -1.25 21.01
CA ARG A 186 7.12 -0.50 19.85
C ARG A 186 5.97 -0.01 18.98
N THR A 187 4.90 -0.79 18.82
CA THR A 187 3.71 -0.31 18.11
C THR A 187 3.11 0.92 18.79
N PHE A 188 2.97 0.95 20.12
CA PHE A 188 2.52 2.17 20.79
C PHE A 188 3.50 3.33 20.62
N GLU A 189 4.81 3.09 20.67
CA GLU A 189 5.83 4.12 20.46
C GLU A 189 5.66 4.81 19.10
N TYR A 190 5.61 4.05 18.00
CA TYR A 190 5.58 4.63 16.66
C TYR A 190 4.19 5.12 16.24
N VAL A 191 3.13 4.35 16.54
CA VAL A 191 1.77 4.69 16.09
C VAL A 191 1.21 5.87 16.89
N LEU A 192 1.35 5.89 18.22
CA LEU A 192 0.80 7.01 19.01
C LEU A 192 1.58 8.30 18.81
N ALA A 193 2.88 8.21 18.52
CA ALA A 193 3.72 9.38 18.28
C ALA A 193 3.67 9.86 16.82
N SER A 194 3.00 9.14 15.92
CA SER A 194 3.03 9.38 14.47
C SER A 194 4.44 9.57 13.92
N LYS A 195 5.40 8.76 14.40
CA LYS A 195 6.83 8.95 14.14
C LYS A 195 7.31 8.10 12.96
N ASP A 196 8.22 8.67 12.18
CA ASP A 196 8.95 7.95 11.14
C ASP A 196 9.96 6.93 11.73
N ILE A 197 10.07 5.78 11.07
CA ILE A 197 11.13 4.78 11.28
C ILE A 197 11.98 4.65 10.01
N ASP A 198 13.29 4.59 10.16
CA ASP A 198 14.20 4.30 9.04
C ASP A 198 14.21 2.80 8.68
N ALA A 199 14.62 2.46 7.46
CA ALA A 199 14.61 1.09 6.96
C ALA A 199 15.46 0.11 7.78
N ALA A 200 16.61 0.54 8.33
CA ALA A 200 17.49 -0.36 9.08
C ALA A 200 16.85 -0.75 10.41
N THR A 201 16.33 0.24 11.15
CA THR A 201 15.58 0.02 12.40
C THR A 201 14.30 -0.77 12.13
N ALA A 202 13.58 -0.46 11.05
CA ALA A 202 12.38 -1.19 10.64
C ALA A 202 12.67 -2.68 10.36
N ALA A 203 13.82 -3.00 9.76
CA ALA A 203 14.25 -4.38 9.54
C ALA A 203 14.66 -5.07 10.85
N GLU A 204 15.37 -4.37 11.74
CA GLU A 204 15.74 -4.90 13.06
C GLU A 204 14.51 -5.26 13.90
N TYR A 205 13.47 -4.42 13.84
CA TYR A 205 12.25 -4.61 14.62
C TYR A 205 11.28 -5.63 14.01
N GLY A 206 11.41 -5.93 12.72
CA GLY A 206 10.53 -6.85 11.99
C GLY A 206 9.35 -6.18 11.27
N TRP A 207 9.33 -4.85 11.16
CA TRP A 207 8.33 -4.12 10.38
C TRP A 207 8.47 -4.45 8.89
N ILE A 208 9.72 -4.50 8.41
CA ILE A 208 10.08 -5.00 7.08
C ILE A 208 10.94 -6.26 7.20
N ASN A 209 11.01 -7.07 6.15
CA ASN A 209 11.76 -8.33 6.16
C ASN A 209 13.28 -8.12 6.14
N ARG A 210 13.75 -7.13 5.36
CA ARG A 210 15.18 -6.79 5.26
C ARG A 210 15.39 -5.42 4.62
N ALA A 211 16.44 -4.73 5.07
CA ALA A 211 16.97 -3.54 4.41
C ALA A 211 18.30 -3.86 3.67
N PHE A 212 18.52 -3.19 2.54
CA PHE A 212 19.68 -3.39 1.67
C PHE A 212 20.42 -2.08 1.43
N PRO A 213 21.77 -2.09 1.30
CA PRO A 213 22.54 -0.86 1.17
C PRO A 213 22.32 -0.13 -0.16
N THR A 214 21.90 -0.83 -1.22
CA THR A 214 21.74 -0.26 -2.57
C THR A 214 20.52 -0.82 -3.28
N HIS A 215 20.00 -0.05 -4.24
CA HIS A 215 18.97 -0.48 -5.18
C HIS A 215 19.32 -1.82 -5.84
N THR A 216 20.52 -1.95 -6.40
CA THR A 216 20.96 -3.18 -7.09
C THR A 216 20.91 -4.40 -6.16
N ALA A 217 21.42 -4.28 -4.93
CA ALA A 217 21.40 -5.40 -3.98
C ALA A 217 19.96 -5.80 -3.57
N LEU A 218 19.07 -4.82 -3.44
CA LEU A 218 17.65 -5.05 -3.19
C LEU A 218 16.98 -5.78 -4.36
N ILE A 219 17.14 -5.28 -5.59
CA ILE A 219 16.53 -5.83 -6.79
C ILE A 219 17.05 -7.24 -7.07
N ASP A 220 18.36 -7.48 -6.99
CA ASP A 220 18.97 -8.80 -7.21
C ASP A 220 18.37 -9.86 -6.26
N TYR A 221 18.20 -9.49 -4.99
CA TYR A 221 17.61 -10.37 -3.99
C TYR A 221 16.13 -10.66 -4.28
N VAL A 222 15.34 -9.61 -4.54
CA VAL A 222 13.89 -9.73 -4.78
C VAL A 222 13.61 -10.51 -6.06
N GLN A 223 14.35 -10.25 -7.14
CA GLN A 223 14.21 -10.99 -8.40
C GLN A 223 14.58 -12.46 -8.23
N THR A 224 15.66 -12.78 -7.50
CA THR A 224 16.05 -14.16 -7.20
C THR A 224 14.96 -14.89 -6.40
N LEU A 225 14.41 -14.22 -5.38
CA LEU A 225 13.34 -14.76 -4.55
C LEU A 225 12.04 -14.99 -5.35
N ALA A 226 11.63 -14.00 -6.14
CA ALA A 226 10.44 -14.07 -6.97
C ALA A 226 10.56 -15.16 -8.05
N ALA A 227 11.71 -15.25 -8.74
CA ALA A 227 11.97 -16.29 -9.71
C ALA A 227 11.90 -17.68 -9.08
N ARG A 228 12.41 -17.85 -7.86
CA ARG A 228 12.29 -19.12 -7.11
C ARG A 228 10.84 -19.47 -6.82
N ILE A 229 10.05 -18.53 -6.29
CA ILE A 229 8.64 -18.77 -5.94
C ILE A 229 7.82 -19.08 -7.20
N ALA A 230 8.11 -18.41 -8.32
CA ALA A 230 7.40 -18.61 -9.58
C ALA A 230 7.55 -20.02 -10.17
N LEU A 231 8.56 -20.80 -9.75
CA LEU A 231 8.71 -22.21 -10.13
C LEU A 231 7.70 -23.14 -9.43
N PHE A 232 7.02 -22.68 -8.38
CA PHE A 232 6.17 -23.53 -7.57
C PHE A 232 4.73 -23.63 -8.09
N PRO A 233 4.03 -24.76 -7.86
CA PRO A 233 2.62 -24.87 -8.20
C PRO A 233 1.79 -23.78 -7.50
N ALA A 234 0.92 -23.08 -8.25
CA ALA A 234 0.07 -22.00 -7.74
C ALA A 234 -0.76 -22.42 -6.50
N ALA A 235 -1.28 -23.66 -6.50
CA ALA A 235 -2.04 -24.21 -5.38
C ALA A 235 -1.21 -24.27 -4.08
N GLY A 236 0.10 -24.54 -4.18
CA GLY A 236 1.01 -24.56 -3.03
C GLY A 236 1.28 -23.17 -2.48
N ILE A 237 1.48 -22.18 -3.35
CA ILE A 237 1.66 -20.76 -2.97
C ILE A 237 0.40 -20.26 -2.25
N ALA A 238 -0.75 -20.39 -2.91
CA ALA A 238 -2.03 -19.93 -2.38
C ALA A 238 -2.42 -20.66 -1.08
N GLY A 239 -2.19 -21.97 -1.01
CA GLY A 239 -2.47 -22.78 0.19
C GLY A 239 -1.60 -22.38 1.38
N THR A 240 -0.30 -22.16 1.15
CA THR A 240 0.64 -21.71 2.19
C THR A 240 0.24 -20.34 2.71
N LYS A 241 -0.05 -19.39 1.80
CA LYS A 241 -0.49 -18.04 2.13
C LYS A 241 -1.79 -18.05 2.96
N ARG A 242 -2.79 -18.85 2.55
CA ARG A 242 -4.03 -19.02 3.33
C ARG A 242 -3.76 -19.54 4.74
N GLY A 243 -2.87 -20.53 4.89
CA GLY A 243 -2.52 -21.09 6.19
C GLY A 243 -1.86 -20.08 7.12
N ILE A 244 -0.94 -19.26 6.60
CA ILE A 244 -0.30 -18.18 7.37
C ILE A 244 -1.33 -17.11 7.76
N ASN A 245 -2.10 -16.61 6.78
CA ASN A 245 -3.10 -15.57 7.04
C ASN A 245 -4.22 -16.01 7.99
N ALA A 246 -4.49 -17.31 8.13
CA ALA A 246 -5.45 -17.82 9.10
C ALA A 246 -5.04 -17.58 10.57
N VAL A 247 -3.75 -17.34 10.84
CA VAL A 247 -3.24 -17.14 12.21
C VAL A 247 -2.58 -15.77 12.43
N SER A 248 -2.12 -15.11 11.37
CA SER A 248 -1.37 -13.84 11.48
C SER A 248 -2.15 -12.60 11.06
N ARG A 249 -3.26 -12.76 10.32
CA ARG A 249 -4.03 -11.62 9.80
C ARG A 249 -5.07 -11.16 10.83
N PRO A 250 -5.25 -9.85 11.04
CA PRO A 250 -6.37 -9.33 11.82
C PRO A 250 -7.71 -9.81 11.26
N PRO A 251 -8.69 -10.17 12.11
CA PRO A 251 -10.04 -10.48 11.66
C PRO A 251 -10.69 -9.31 10.91
N LEU A 252 -11.49 -9.61 9.89
CA LEU A 252 -12.12 -8.58 9.05
C LEU A 252 -13.02 -7.65 9.87
N ASP A 253 -13.81 -8.20 10.78
CA ASP A 253 -14.74 -7.46 11.64
C ASP A 253 -14.02 -6.43 12.53
N VAL A 254 -12.79 -6.73 12.96
CA VAL A 254 -11.94 -5.79 13.71
C VAL A 254 -11.49 -4.63 12.80
N ILE A 255 -11.08 -4.93 11.57
CA ILE A 255 -10.71 -3.89 10.57
C ILE A 255 -11.93 -3.01 10.22
N ILE A 256 -13.11 -3.62 10.05
CA ILE A 256 -14.36 -2.91 9.77
C ILE A 256 -14.67 -1.91 10.89
N ARG A 257 -14.56 -2.34 12.14
CA ARG A 257 -14.79 -1.47 13.30
C ARG A 257 -13.82 -0.29 13.28
N ASP A 258 -12.53 -0.54 13.12
CA ASP A 258 -11.50 0.51 13.09
C ASP A 258 -11.74 1.49 11.93
N ALA A 259 -12.18 1.03 10.75
CA ALA A 259 -12.54 1.88 9.62
C ALA A 259 -13.81 2.73 9.88
N GLN A 260 -14.79 2.18 10.59
CA GLN A 260 -16.00 2.90 10.99
C GLN A 260 -15.73 3.96 12.06
N ASP A 261 -14.82 3.67 13.00
CA ASP A 261 -14.38 4.62 14.02
C ASP A 261 -13.74 5.85 13.37
N VAL A 262 -12.91 5.68 12.33
CA VAL A 262 -12.34 6.79 11.55
C VAL A 262 -13.44 7.69 10.97
N ILE A 263 -14.47 7.11 10.34
CA ILE A 263 -15.60 7.88 9.78
C ILE A 263 -16.33 8.64 10.90
N GLY A 264 -16.60 7.97 12.02
CA GLY A 264 -17.29 8.56 13.17
C GLY A 264 -16.54 9.75 13.75
N VAL A 265 -15.23 9.61 13.95
CA VAL A 265 -14.36 10.66 14.49
C VAL A 265 -14.28 11.84 13.52
N LEU A 266 -14.05 11.60 12.23
CA LEU A 266 -14.02 12.63 11.19
C LEU A 266 -15.32 13.45 11.16
N ALA A 267 -16.47 12.79 11.31
CA ALA A 267 -17.77 13.47 11.28
C ALA A 267 -18.07 14.29 12.54
N GLN A 268 -17.53 13.91 13.70
CA GLN A 268 -18.01 14.40 14.99
C GLN A 268 -16.98 15.19 15.81
N THR A 269 -15.71 15.19 15.42
CA THR A 269 -14.61 15.73 16.24
C THR A 269 -14.02 17.01 15.62
N PRO A 270 -14.33 18.21 16.16
CA PRO A 270 -13.85 19.48 15.62
C PRO A 270 -12.32 19.60 15.58
N GLU A 271 -11.63 19.04 16.57
CA GLU A 271 -10.16 19.07 16.65
C GLU A 271 -9.53 18.33 15.45
N THR A 272 -10.05 17.15 15.12
CA THR A 272 -9.65 16.37 13.94
C THR A 272 -9.91 17.16 12.67
N GLN A 273 -11.11 17.72 12.49
CA GLN A 273 -11.47 18.49 11.29
C GLN A 273 -10.57 19.72 11.11
N ALA A 274 -10.28 20.44 12.20
CA ALA A 274 -9.39 21.59 12.19
C ALA A 274 -7.95 21.21 11.83
N PHE A 275 -7.45 20.09 12.37
CA PHE A 275 -6.12 19.58 12.04
C PHE A 275 -6.04 19.15 10.57
N THR A 276 -7.03 18.41 10.06
CA THR A 276 -7.10 18.02 8.64
C THR A 276 -7.02 19.24 7.72
N GLN A 277 -7.79 20.30 8.00
CA GLN A 277 -7.72 21.54 7.22
C GLN A 277 -6.36 22.24 7.33
N LYS A 278 -5.75 22.26 8.53
CA LYS A 278 -4.41 22.83 8.75
C LYS A 278 -3.36 22.07 7.94
N PHE A 279 -3.43 20.74 7.92
CA PHE A 279 -2.54 19.87 7.16
C PHE A 279 -2.69 20.11 5.66
N VAL A 280 -3.90 20.02 5.10
CA VAL A 280 -4.16 20.27 3.66
C VAL A 280 -3.65 21.64 3.25
N LYS A 281 -3.88 22.69 4.06
CA LYS A 281 -3.37 24.04 3.77
C LYS A 281 -1.83 24.11 3.76
N ALA A 282 -1.16 23.32 4.61
CA ALA A 282 0.29 23.34 4.74
C ALA A 282 0.99 22.54 3.63
N THR A 283 0.36 21.47 3.14
CA THR A 283 0.95 20.56 2.15
C THR A 283 0.32 20.68 0.77
N ASP A 284 -0.72 21.50 0.61
CA ASP A 284 -1.61 21.45 -0.57
C ASP A 284 -2.09 20.00 -0.82
N ASN A 285 -2.32 19.25 0.27
CA ASN A 285 -2.64 17.81 0.34
C ASN A 285 -1.56 16.85 -0.25
N GLN A 286 -0.72 17.32 -1.17
CA GLN A 286 0.08 16.44 -2.01
C GLN A 286 1.40 17.02 -2.50
N SER A 287 1.79 18.21 -2.05
CA SER A 287 3.08 18.81 -2.42
C SER A 287 4.20 18.19 -1.62
N ALA A 288 5.30 17.82 -2.28
CA ALA A 288 6.53 17.34 -1.64
C ALA A 288 7.30 18.45 -0.88
N VAL A 289 6.62 19.15 0.02
CA VAL A 289 7.18 20.17 0.92
C VAL A 289 7.91 19.50 2.09
N GLU A 290 8.65 20.31 2.85
CA GLU A 290 9.44 19.84 4.01
C GLU A 290 8.61 18.99 5.00
N LEU A 291 7.36 19.37 5.22
CA LEU A 291 6.44 18.60 6.07
C LEU A 291 6.14 17.19 5.53
N GLU A 292 6.02 17.00 4.21
CA GLU A 292 5.84 15.66 3.62
C GLU A 292 7.16 14.89 3.58
N LEU A 293 8.27 15.56 3.34
CA LEU A 293 9.58 14.92 3.25
C LEU A 293 10.07 14.43 4.62
N ASN A 294 9.83 15.21 5.67
CA ASN A 294 10.34 14.98 7.03
C ASN A 294 9.21 14.98 8.08
N TYR A 295 8.08 14.37 7.74
CA TYR A 295 6.86 14.36 8.54
C TYR A 295 7.09 14.05 10.02
N GLY A 296 7.83 13.00 10.35
CA GLY A 296 8.06 12.63 11.75
C GLY A 296 8.71 13.72 12.60
N GLU A 297 9.50 14.62 12.00
CA GLU A 297 10.15 15.74 12.70
C GLU A 297 9.31 17.02 12.61
N GLU A 298 8.72 17.30 11.45
CA GLU A 298 8.04 18.56 11.15
C GLU A 298 6.59 18.59 11.65
N LEU A 299 5.96 17.43 11.86
CA LEU A 299 4.59 17.31 12.34
C LEU A 299 4.31 18.14 13.59
N VAL A 300 5.25 18.18 14.54
CA VAL A 300 5.09 18.89 15.82
C VAL A 300 4.84 20.38 15.61
N ARG A 301 5.35 20.98 14.53
CA ARG A 301 5.13 22.39 14.19
C ARG A 301 3.68 22.69 13.84
N LEU A 302 2.89 21.68 13.45
CA LEU A 302 1.45 21.83 13.24
C LEU A 302 0.64 21.89 14.54
N PHE A 303 1.25 21.65 15.70
CA PHE A 303 0.58 21.74 17.02
C PHE A 303 1.01 22.95 17.85
N GLN A 304 2.03 23.68 17.39
CA GLN A 304 2.49 24.95 17.95
C GLN A 304 1.76 26.12 17.27
#